data_AF-A0A3Q3KEA5-F1
#
_entry.id   AF-A0A3Q3KEA5-F1
#
_cell.length_a   1.000
_cell.length_b   1.000
_cell.length_c   1.000
_cell.angle_alpha   90.00
_cell.angle_beta   90.00
_cell.angle_gamma   90.00
#
_symmetry.space_group_name_H-M   'P 1'
#
loop_
_entity.id
_entity.type
_entity.pdbx_description
1 polymer ?
#
loop_
_entity_poly.entity_id
_entity_poly.type
_entity_poly.pdbx_seq_one_letter_code
_entity_poly.pdbx_strand_id
1 'polypeptide(L)'
;LFGGTFHIFSYEWRKSSFQFREPNSEFSYVLETDRFQGGAQAIQMAVQARIIRHLLLSEVGQRDQEKVLAAALSDSLWLAGQEVSATVTLVTEDYCITPQLDYKLDNFTERLQLFTFNEREDVRRFILEHIHCFKEEGSHGVILFLYSLICSRTVDALLNLLLTGRGSPHVFNGMRYSQEDDLPLERRLQGVLARSDVGYLHWSREQQVGSMLKTPRFPVWLCCINGSFSVLFSLNRTLLSNWKVEQMFQLYYYHGQSSQKTPARLTVTHSHHWEVKSTDSGGDPETRYHPLEMTIRTKWAGATIDWNGTAPLY
;
A
#
# COMPACT_ATOMS: atom_id res chain seq x y z
N LEU A 1 9.62 12.94 -10.16
CA LEU A 1 9.22 11.60 -10.67
C LEU A 1 9.75 11.38 -12.07
N PHE A 2 9.60 12.36 -12.96
CA PHE A 2 10.31 12.42 -14.23
C PHE A 2 11.53 13.31 -14.05
N GLY A 3 12.70 12.86 -14.53
CA GLY A 3 13.92 13.65 -14.48
C GLY A 3 13.70 15.01 -15.15
N GLY A 4 14.18 16.08 -14.51
CA GLY A 4 14.24 17.41 -15.10
C GLY A 4 15.68 17.84 -15.29
N THR A 5 15.91 18.97 -15.96
CA THR A 5 17.24 19.62 -16.09
C THR A 5 18.02 19.71 -14.77
N PHE A 6 17.29 19.82 -13.64
CA PHE A 6 17.88 19.95 -12.30
C PHE A 6 17.59 18.78 -11.34
N HIS A 7 16.66 17.89 -11.65
CA HIS A 7 16.12 16.92 -10.68
C HIS A 7 16.23 15.48 -11.18
N ILE A 8 16.92 14.65 -10.41
CA ILE A 8 16.98 13.19 -10.54
C ILE A 8 16.24 12.54 -9.37
N PHE A 9 15.96 11.24 -9.43
CA PHE A 9 15.46 10.51 -8.27
C PHE A 9 16.38 10.73 -7.06
N SER A 10 15.77 10.94 -5.88
CA SER A 10 16.55 11.07 -4.65
C SER A 10 17.33 9.79 -4.38
N TYR A 11 18.38 9.89 -3.56
CA TYR A 11 19.18 8.75 -3.14
C TYR A 11 18.31 7.62 -2.57
N GLU A 12 17.29 7.98 -1.79
CA GLU A 12 16.33 7.07 -1.17
C GLU A 12 15.58 6.22 -2.19
N TRP A 13 15.01 6.87 -3.22
CA TRP A 13 14.31 6.18 -4.30
C TRP A 13 15.25 5.29 -5.10
N ARG A 14 16.47 5.75 -5.37
CA ARG A 14 17.47 4.97 -6.10
C ARG A 14 17.90 3.72 -5.32
N LYS A 15 18.01 3.78 -4.01
CA LYS A 15 18.38 2.63 -3.18
C LYS A 15 17.21 1.70 -2.85
N SER A 16 15.97 2.12 -3.09
CA SER A 16 14.79 1.35 -2.72
C SER A 16 14.54 0.13 -3.63
N SER A 17 14.36 -1.03 -3.01
CA SER A 17 14.03 -2.32 -3.63
C SER A 17 13.08 -3.12 -2.73
N PHE A 18 12.56 -4.25 -3.20
CA PHE A 18 11.70 -5.15 -2.41
C PHE A 18 12.53 -6.24 -1.72
N GLN A 19 13.47 -5.82 -0.88
CA GLN A 19 14.32 -6.72 -0.11
C GLN A 19 13.56 -7.24 1.13
N PHE A 20 13.58 -8.56 1.35
CA PHE A 20 13.07 -9.16 2.58
C PHE A 20 14.09 -9.06 3.72
N ARG A 21 13.59 -9.03 4.96
CA ARG A 21 14.41 -9.23 6.16
C ARG A 21 14.98 -10.66 6.22
N GLU A 22 15.86 -10.88 7.19
CA GLU A 22 16.57 -12.15 7.36
C GLU A 22 15.64 -13.37 7.29
N PRO A 23 15.92 -14.36 6.41
CA PRO A 23 15.00 -15.46 6.13
C PRO A 23 14.67 -16.38 7.31
N ASN A 24 15.53 -16.41 8.33
CA ASN A 24 15.35 -17.25 9.52
C ASN A 24 14.72 -16.50 10.70
N SER A 25 14.22 -15.28 10.47
CA SER A 25 13.52 -14.50 11.49
C SER A 25 12.01 -14.71 11.42
N GLU A 26 11.31 -14.38 12.51
CA GLU A 26 9.83 -14.30 12.53
C GLU A 26 9.29 -13.29 11.48
N PHE A 27 10.15 -12.41 10.97
CA PHE A 27 9.87 -11.43 9.94
C PHE A 27 10.45 -11.77 8.56
N SER A 28 10.71 -13.04 8.28
CA SER A 28 11.16 -13.49 6.95
C SER A 28 10.22 -13.05 5.82
N TYR A 29 8.94 -12.85 6.09
CA TYR A 29 7.95 -12.38 5.10
C TYR A 29 7.85 -10.86 4.97
N VAL A 30 8.68 -10.12 5.69
CA VAL A 30 8.60 -8.67 5.80
C VAL A 30 9.67 -8.00 4.95
N LEU A 31 9.26 -6.96 4.22
CA LEU A 31 10.15 -6.09 3.47
C LEU A 31 10.92 -5.15 4.40
N GLU A 32 12.20 -4.97 4.11
CA GLU A 32 13.07 -4.01 4.75
C GLU A 32 12.72 -2.60 4.26
N THR A 33 12.09 -1.81 5.13
CA THR A 33 11.62 -0.46 4.83
C THR A 33 12.24 0.61 5.74
N ASP A 34 13.23 0.21 6.52
CA ASP A 34 13.95 1.02 7.51
C ASP A 34 14.83 2.11 6.89
N ARG A 35 15.44 1.80 5.75
CA ARG A 35 16.60 2.58 5.29
C ARG A 35 16.22 4.01 4.89
N PHE A 36 14.96 4.25 4.52
CA PHE A 36 14.49 5.55 4.05
C PHE A 36 13.00 5.78 4.35
N GLN A 37 12.63 6.96 4.86
CA GLN A 37 11.25 7.37 5.08
C GLN A 37 10.75 8.20 3.89
N GLY A 38 9.56 7.91 3.35
CA GLY A 38 8.97 8.71 2.28
C GLY A 38 8.15 7.92 1.26
N GLY A 39 8.03 8.46 0.04
CA GLY A 39 7.15 7.90 -0.99
C GLY A 39 7.51 6.47 -1.44
N ALA A 40 8.79 6.10 -1.43
CA ALA A 40 9.22 4.73 -1.75
C ALA A 40 8.72 3.73 -0.69
N GLN A 41 8.79 4.10 0.59
CA GLN A 41 8.29 3.30 1.70
C GLN A 41 6.78 3.06 1.58
N ALA A 42 6.00 4.06 1.15
CA ALA A 42 4.57 3.90 0.93
C ALA A 42 4.26 2.79 -0.08
N ILE A 43 5.02 2.73 -1.19
CA ILE A 43 4.89 1.67 -2.20
C ILE A 43 5.31 0.32 -1.62
N GLN A 44 6.44 0.25 -0.92
CA GLN A 44 6.89 -0.98 -0.27
C GLN A 44 5.86 -1.51 0.73
N MET A 45 5.24 -0.64 1.54
CA MET A 45 4.21 -1.04 2.51
C MET A 45 2.91 -1.49 1.85
N ALA A 46 2.52 -0.88 0.72
CA ALA A 46 1.39 -1.36 -0.07
C ALA A 46 1.66 -2.78 -0.62
N VAL A 47 2.89 -3.04 -1.10
CA VAL A 47 3.32 -4.38 -1.54
C VAL A 47 3.42 -5.34 -0.35
N GLN A 48 3.90 -4.89 0.81
CA GLN A 48 3.95 -5.69 2.05
C GLN A 48 2.57 -6.21 2.44
N ALA A 49 1.54 -5.36 2.34
CA ALA A 49 0.16 -5.77 2.61
C ALA A 49 -0.32 -6.84 1.62
N ARG A 50 0.08 -6.73 0.33
CA ARG A 50 -0.22 -7.76 -0.69
C ARG A 50 0.53 -9.06 -0.44
N ILE A 51 1.78 -9.01 -0.01
CA ILE A 51 2.58 -10.18 0.41
C ILE A 51 1.85 -10.90 1.54
N ILE A 52 1.49 -10.20 2.62
CA ILE A 52 0.74 -10.78 3.75
C ILE A 52 -0.57 -11.41 3.28
N ARG A 53 -1.31 -10.77 2.36
CA ARG A 53 -2.52 -11.36 1.76
C ARG A 53 -2.23 -12.73 1.12
N HIS A 54 -1.15 -12.86 0.35
CA HIS A 54 -0.77 -14.14 -0.28
C HIS A 54 -0.34 -15.18 0.75
N LEU A 55 0.31 -14.78 1.84
CA LEU A 55 0.73 -15.68 2.91
C LEU A 55 -0.44 -16.19 3.75
N LEU A 56 -1.49 -15.39 3.93
CA LEU A 56 -2.74 -15.87 4.54
C LEU A 56 -3.43 -16.98 3.73
N LEU A 57 -2.99 -17.20 2.47
CA LEU A 57 -3.52 -18.23 1.57
C LEU A 57 -2.61 -19.46 1.42
N SER A 58 -1.37 -19.41 1.93
CA SER A 58 -0.33 -20.42 1.66
C SER A 58 0.54 -20.71 2.88
N GLU A 59 0.90 -21.97 3.12
CA GLU A 59 1.97 -22.33 4.07
C GLU A 59 3.34 -22.15 3.38
N VAL A 60 4.31 -21.46 4.00
CA VAL A 60 5.47 -20.89 3.28
C VAL A 60 6.79 -21.30 3.91
N GLY A 61 7.70 -21.82 3.07
CA GLY A 61 9.14 -21.96 3.31
C GLY A 61 9.97 -20.93 2.50
N GLN A 62 11.30 -21.02 2.54
CA GLN A 62 12.21 -19.97 2.03
C GLN A 62 12.14 -19.75 0.50
N ARG A 63 11.95 -20.82 -0.29
CA ARG A 63 11.78 -20.77 -1.77
C ARG A 63 10.45 -20.13 -2.21
N ASP A 64 9.62 -19.75 -1.25
CA ASP A 64 8.32 -19.18 -1.47
C ASP A 64 8.33 -17.64 -1.36
N GLN A 65 9.36 -17.01 -0.76
CA GLN A 65 9.46 -15.54 -0.68
C GLN A 65 9.44 -14.88 -2.07
N GLU A 66 10.26 -15.36 -3.00
CA GLU A 66 10.34 -14.80 -4.36
C GLU A 66 9.06 -15.05 -5.15
N LYS A 67 8.45 -16.23 -4.99
CA LYS A 67 7.15 -16.54 -5.61
C LYS A 67 6.05 -15.64 -5.08
N VAL A 68 6.02 -15.41 -3.76
CA VAL A 68 5.04 -14.55 -3.11
C VAL A 68 5.23 -13.09 -3.51
N LEU A 69 6.48 -12.62 -3.58
CA LEU A 69 6.79 -11.27 -4.09
C LEU A 69 6.36 -11.12 -5.55
N ALA A 70 6.75 -12.07 -6.41
CA ALA A 70 6.35 -12.06 -7.82
C ALA A 70 4.82 -12.05 -7.97
N ALA A 71 4.10 -12.85 -7.19
CA ALA A 71 2.64 -12.85 -7.17
C ALA A 71 2.05 -11.51 -6.70
N ALA A 72 2.61 -10.90 -5.66
CA ALA A 72 2.16 -9.62 -5.14
C ALA A 72 2.37 -8.48 -6.16
N LEU A 73 3.52 -8.46 -6.84
CA LEU A 73 3.83 -7.48 -7.89
C LEU A 73 2.95 -7.72 -9.13
N SER A 74 2.86 -8.96 -9.63
CA SER A 74 2.06 -9.28 -10.82
C SER A 74 0.59 -8.96 -10.63
N ASP A 75 0.02 -9.31 -9.48
CA ASP A 75 -1.39 -9.03 -9.18
C ASP A 75 -1.67 -7.52 -9.09
N SER A 76 -0.70 -6.75 -8.60
CA SER A 76 -0.82 -5.30 -8.52
C SER A 76 -0.79 -4.66 -9.91
N LEU A 77 0.11 -5.11 -10.78
CA LEU A 77 0.18 -4.62 -12.17
C LEU A 77 -1.05 -5.04 -12.98
N TRP A 78 -1.50 -6.29 -12.83
CA TRP A 78 -2.69 -6.80 -13.49
C TRP A 78 -3.94 -5.99 -13.10
N LEU A 79 -4.08 -5.69 -11.81
CA LEU A 79 -5.15 -4.82 -11.32
C LEU A 79 -5.03 -3.38 -11.86
N ALA A 80 -3.81 -2.85 -11.97
CA ALA A 80 -3.59 -1.51 -12.53
C ALA A 80 -4.05 -1.43 -13.99
N GLY A 81 -3.75 -2.44 -14.80
CA GLY A 81 -4.25 -2.58 -16.17
C GLY A 81 -5.64 -3.20 -16.29
N GLN A 82 -6.47 -3.03 -15.25
CA GLN A 82 -7.90 -3.33 -15.26
C GLN A 82 -8.22 -4.79 -15.55
N GLU A 83 -7.30 -5.69 -15.21
CA GLU A 83 -7.39 -7.12 -15.47
C GLU A 83 -7.44 -7.48 -16.97
N VAL A 84 -7.00 -6.58 -17.85
CA VAL A 84 -6.95 -6.78 -19.30
C VAL A 84 -5.52 -6.99 -19.77
N SER A 85 -4.59 -6.17 -19.29
CA SER A 85 -3.17 -6.25 -19.65
C SER A 85 -2.30 -5.72 -18.51
N ALA A 86 -1.00 -5.95 -18.61
CA ALA A 86 -0.03 -5.33 -17.70
C ALA A 86 1.28 -5.08 -18.43
N THR A 87 1.98 -4.02 -18.03
CA THR A 87 3.29 -3.65 -18.56
C THR A 87 4.32 -3.74 -17.44
N VAL A 88 5.41 -4.47 -17.69
CA VAL A 88 6.58 -4.57 -16.80
C VAL A 88 7.71 -3.75 -17.40
N THR A 89 8.34 -2.92 -16.59
CA THR A 89 9.50 -2.10 -16.98
C THR A 89 10.77 -2.69 -16.39
N LEU A 90 11.80 -2.89 -17.22
CA LEU A 90 13.15 -3.34 -16.80
C LEU A 90 14.23 -2.43 -17.38
N VAL A 91 15.40 -2.40 -16.74
CA VAL A 91 16.59 -1.72 -17.29
C VAL A 91 17.34 -2.69 -18.20
N THR A 92 17.67 -2.25 -19.42
CA THR A 92 18.48 -3.02 -20.38
C THR A 92 19.80 -2.34 -20.69
N GLU A 93 20.71 -3.01 -21.42
CA GLU A 93 21.99 -2.42 -21.85
C GLU A 93 21.80 -1.27 -22.84
N ASP A 94 20.82 -1.38 -23.73
CA ASP A 94 20.59 -0.41 -24.79
C ASP A 94 19.90 0.88 -24.30
N TYR A 95 20.35 2.01 -24.85
CA TYR A 95 19.66 3.30 -24.69
C TYR A 95 18.46 3.36 -25.64
N CYS A 96 17.27 3.52 -25.07
CA CYS A 96 16.03 3.73 -25.81
C CYS A 96 15.83 5.19 -26.21
N ILE A 97 16.54 6.13 -25.58
CA ILE A 97 16.45 7.57 -25.82
C ILE A 97 17.85 8.13 -26.07
N THR A 98 18.00 8.91 -27.15
CA THR A 98 19.20 9.71 -27.39
C THR A 98 19.15 10.98 -26.53
N PRO A 99 20.18 11.26 -25.70
CA PRO A 99 20.20 12.45 -24.88
C PRO A 99 20.14 13.72 -25.74
N GLN A 100 19.07 14.51 -25.56
CA GLN A 100 18.97 15.86 -26.12
C GLN A 100 19.60 16.88 -25.16
N LEU A 101 19.98 18.05 -25.69
CA LEU A 101 20.77 19.08 -24.99
C LEU A 101 20.17 19.52 -23.63
N ASP A 102 18.85 19.41 -23.47
CA ASP A 102 18.11 19.89 -22.29
C ASP A 102 17.71 18.75 -21.33
N TYR A 103 18.26 17.55 -21.52
CA TYR A 103 17.93 16.39 -20.72
C TYR A 103 19.15 15.91 -19.91
N LYS A 104 19.06 15.97 -18.58
CA LYS A 104 20.09 15.45 -17.69
C LYS A 104 19.97 13.93 -17.62
N LEU A 105 20.91 13.24 -18.27
CA LEU A 105 21.05 11.79 -18.19
C LEU A 105 21.09 11.32 -16.74
N ASP A 106 20.25 10.36 -16.41
CA ASP A 106 20.27 9.66 -15.12
C ASP A 106 20.80 8.23 -15.23
N ASN A 107 21.14 7.79 -16.45
CA ASN A 107 21.68 6.48 -16.84
C ASN A 107 20.81 5.30 -16.42
N PHE A 108 19.53 5.57 -16.21
CA PHE A 108 18.55 4.62 -15.73
C PHE A 108 17.28 4.70 -16.58
N THR A 109 16.62 5.86 -16.60
CA THR A 109 15.35 6.06 -17.32
C THR A 109 15.49 5.92 -18.83
N GLU A 110 16.65 6.24 -19.39
CA GLU A 110 16.90 6.16 -20.84
C GLU A 110 17.05 4.73 -21.33
N ARG A 111 17.23 3.79 -20.40
CA ARG A 111 17.47 2.37 -20.63
C ARG A 111 16.28 1.50 -20.23
N LEU A 112 15.14 2.12 -19.94
CA LEU A 112 13.92 1.41 -19.56
C LEU A 112 13.24 0.82 -20.80
N GLN A 113 13.09 -0.51 -20.82
CA GLN A 113 12.27 -1.22 -21.79
C GLN A 113 10.94 -1.63 -21.19
N LEU A 114 9.90 -1.66 -22.03
CA LEU A 114 8.53 -1.98 -21.67
C LEU A 114 8.14 -3.34 -22.26
N PHE A 115 7.68 -4.24 -21.40
CA PHE A 115 7.20 -5.56 -21.77
C PHE A 115 5.71 -5.65 -21.43
N THR A 116 4.85 -5.72 -22.44
CA THR A 116 3.39 -5.77 -22.27
C THR A 116 2.87 -7.18 -22.44
N PHE A 117 1.99 -7.58 -21.53
CA PHE A 117 1.40 -8.92 -21.49
C PHE A 117 -0.12 -8.82 -21.42
N ASN A 118 -0.78 -9.81 -22.01
CA ASN A 118 -2.25 -9.95 -22.02
C ASN A 118 -2.73 -11.16 -21.22
N GLU A 119 -1.83 -11.86 -20.53
CA GLU A 119 -2.16 -12.96 -19.63
C GLU A 119 -1.51 -12.76 -18.26
N ARG A 120 -2.30 -12.89 -17.19
CA ARG A 120 -1.84 -12.72 -15.81
C ARG A 120 -0.68 -13.66 -15.45
N GLU A 121 -0.74 -14.89 -15.95
CA GLU A 121 0.26 -15.91 -15.67
C GLU A 121 1.59 -15.66 -16.36
N ASP A 122 1.58 -15.04 -17.55
CA ASP A 122 2.80 -14.60 -18.24
C ASP A 122 3.51 -13.49 -17.45
N VAL A 123 2.74 -12.50 -16.96
CA VAL A 123 3.29 -11.42 -16.11
C VAL A 123 3.96 -12.00 -14.87
N ARG A 124 3.29 -12.96 -14.21
CA ARG A 124 3.82 -13.62 -13.00
C ARG A 124 5.11 -14.38 -13.30
N ARG A 125 5.16 -15.16 -14.37
CA ARG A 125 6.37 -15.90 -14.79
C ARG A 125 7.50 -14.94 -15.13
N PHE A 126 7.22 -13.91 -15.91
CA PHE A 126 8.21 -12.91 -16.31
C PHE A 126 8.82 -12.18 -15.11
N ILE A 127 8.00 -11.71 -14.16
CA ILE A 127 8.50 -11.07 -12.94
C ILE A 127 9.32 -12.05 -12.10
N LEU A 128 8.91 -13.31 -12.00
CA LEU A 128 9.66 -14.32 -11.24
C LEU A 128 11.03 -14.61 -11.86
N GLU A 129 11.13 -14.70 -13.19
CA GLU A 129 12.39 -14.86 -13.91
C GLU A 129 13.33 -13.65 -13.73
N HIS A 130 12.76 -12.44 -13.59
CA HIS A 130 13.49 -11.19 -13.41
C HIS A 130 13.41 -10.63 -11.98
N ILE A 131 13.18 -11.50 -10.98
CA ILE A 131 12.90 -11.06 -9.60
C ILE A 131 14.06 -10.25 -8.99
N HIS A 132 15.28 -10.55 -9.42
CA HIS A 132 16.51 -9.86 -9.01
C HIS A 132 16.44 -8.35 -9.31
N CYS A 133 15.85 -7.95 -10.45
CA CYS A 133 15.65 -6.55 -10.82
C CYS A 133 14.75 -5.78 -9.83
N PHE A 134 13.90 -6.48 -9.08
CA PHE A 134 12.97 -5.87 -8.12
C PHE A 134 13.46 -5.98 -6.67
N LYS A 135 14.23 -7.03 -6.35
CA LYS A 135 14.60 -7.41 -4.99
C LYS A 135 16.00 -6.95 -4.58
N GLU A 136 16.98 -6.95 -5.49
CA GLU A 136 18.39 -6.72 -5.14
C GLU A 136 18.68 -5.26 -4.72
N GLU A 137 19.66 -5.07 -3.85
CA GLU A 137 20.09 -3.73 -3.47
C GLU A 137 20.69 -3.00 -4.69
N GLY A 138 20.22 -1.78 -4.94
CA GLY A 138 20.69 -0.97 -6.07
C GLY A 138 20.01 -1.27 -7.41
N SER A 139 19.05 -2.20 -7.46
CA SER A 139 18.31 -2.53 -8.68
C SER A 139 17.27 -1.49 -9.09
N HIS A 140 17.01 -0.49 -8.23
CA HIS A 140 15.93 0.49 -8.39
C HIS A 140 14.53 -0.14 -8.46
N GLY A 141 14.33 -1.29 -7.81
CA GLY A 141 13.13 -2.12 -7.94
C GLY A 141 11.80 -1.39 -7.67
N VAL A 142 11.76 -0.47 -6.70
CA VAL A 142 10.53 0.31 -6.43
C VAL A 142 10.25 1.31 -7.56
N ILE A 143 11.29 1.91 -8.15
CA ILE A 143 11.14 2.80 -9.30
C ILE A 143 10.66 2.01 -10.52
N LEU A 144 11.26 0.84 -10.80
CA LEU A 144 10.83 -0.04 -11.90
C LEU A 144 9.36 -0.45 -11.75
N PHE A 145 8.96 -0.83 -10.55
CA PHE A 145 7.57 -1.18 -10.26
C PHE A 145 6.62 0.01 -10.40
N LEU A 146 7.03 1.22 -10.01
CA LEU A 146 6.24 2.43 -10.19
C LEU A 146 6.01 2.75 -11.68
N TYR A 147 7.07 2.68 -12.50
CA TYR A 147 6.92 2.84 -13.96
C TYR A 147 6.02 1.75 -14.54
N SER A 148 6.18 0.50 -14.10
CA SER A 148 5.33 -0.62 -14.52
C SER A 148 3.85 -0.35 -14.21
N LEU A 149 3.53 0.16 -13.01
CA LEU A 149 2.17 0.54 -12.61
C LEU A 149 1.59 1.65 -13.50
N ILE A 150 2.39 2.70 -13.73
CA ILE A 150 2.03 3.84 -14.57
C ILE A 150 1.73 3.38 -15.99
N CYS A 151 2.62 2.59 -16.59
CA CYS A 151 2.47 2.07 -17.94
C CYS A 151 1.32 1.06 -18.08
N SER A 152 1.04 0.28 -17.04
CA SER A 152 -0.09 -0.66 -17.03
C SER A 152 -1.45 0.05 -17.04
N ARG A 153 -1.54 1.28 -16.49
CA ARG A 153 -2.82 2.00 -16.32
C ARG A 153 -3.38 2.63 -17.61
N THR A 154 -2.68 2.49 -18.74
CA THR A 154 -2.87 3.10 -20.08
C THR A 154 -2.52 4.59 -20.19
N VAL A 155 -2.05 4.98 -21.39
CA VAL A 155 -1.73 6.38 -21.72
C VAL A 155 -2.98 7.26 -21.58
N ASP A 156 -4.18 6.76 -21.88
CA ASP A 156 -5.42 7.54 -21.74
C ASP A 156 -5.72 7.92 -20.28
N ALA A 157 -5.43 7.03 -19.32
CA ALA A 157 -5.58 7.35 -17.90
C ALA A 157 -4.54 8.37 -17.44
N LEU A 158 -3.31 8.30 -17.97
CA LEU A 158 -2.26 9.29 -17.70
C LEU A 158 -2.54 10.63 -18.38
N LEU A 159 -3.05 10.64 -19.61
CA LEU A 159 -3.50 11.84 -20.31
C LEU A 159 -4.67 12.47 -19.56
N ASN A 160 -5.63 11.69 -19.08
CA ASN A 160 -6.68 12.22 -18.22
C ASN A 160 -6.11 12.80 -16.92
N LEU A 161 -5.17 12.12 -16.25
CA LEU A 161 -4.48 12.67 -15.08
C LEU A 161 -3.71 13.97 -15.40
N LEU A 162 -3.01 14.04 -16.53
CA LEU A 162 -2.21 15.20 -16.94
C LEU A 162 -3.09 16.38 -17.38
N LEU A 163 -4.09 16.13 -18.22
CA LEU A 163 -4.95 17.15 -18.80
C LEU A 163 -5.98 17.67 -17.80
N THR A 164 -6.43 16.84 -16.87
CA THR A 164 -7.48 17.21 -15.92
C THR A 164 -6.97 17.36 -14.48
N GLY A 165 -5.74 16.93 -14.19
CA GLY A 165 -5.22 16.81 -12.83
C GLY A 165 -5.88 15.68 -12.03
N ARG A 166 -6.70 14.81 -12.66
CA ARG A 166 -7.52 13.82 -11.96
C ARG A 166 -7.09 12.38 -12.24
N GLY A 167 -6.40 11.79 -11.28
CA GLY A 167 -6.42 10.36 -11.00
C GLY A 167 -7.04 10.24 -9.61
N SER A 168 -8.12 9.49 -9.44
CA SER A 168 -8.98 9.58 -8.24
C SER A 168 -8.15 9.54 -6.94
N PRO A 169 -8.02 10.66 -6.21
CA PRO A 169 -7.32 10.72 -4.92
C PRO A 169 -8.25 10.35 -3.76
N HIS A 170 -9.46 9.91 -4.07
CA HIS A 170 -10.54 9.83 -3.10
C HIS A 170 -10.71 8.42 -2.57
N VAL A 171 -10.50 8.27 -1.27
CA VAL A 171 -10.65 7.01 -0.55
C VAL A 171 -12.07 6.76 -0.02
N PHE A 172 -13.05 7.60 -0.37
CA PHE A 172 -14.47 7.41 -0.02
C PHE A 172 -15.20 6.53 -1.05
N ASN A 173 -16.40 6.06 -0.74
CA ASN A 173 -17.19 5.20 -1.64
C ASN A 173 -17.87 5.99 -2.76
N GLY A 174 -17.89 5.44 -3.98
CA GLY A 174 -18.77 5.90 -5.05
C GLY A 174 -18.48 7.33 -5.50
N MET A 175 -19.53 8.08 -5.86
CA MET A 175 -19.43 9.48 -6.26
C MET A 175 -19.87 10.39 -5.11
N ARG A 176 -19.14 11.47 -4.86
CA ARG A 176 -19.56 12.57 -3.98
C ARG A 176 -19.65 13.88 -4.75
N TYR A 177 -20.56 14.74 -4.35
CA TYR A 177 -20.69 16.10 -4.86
C TYR A 177 -19.99 17.04 -3.88
N SER A 178 -19.04 17.84 -4.37
CA SER A 178 -18.48 18.93 -3.57
C SER A 178 -19.38 20.15 -3.72
N GLN A 179 -19.92 20.64 -2.61
CA GLN A 179 -20.58 21.93 -2.55
C GLN A 179 -19.50 22.91 -2.05
N GLU A 180 -18.80 23.57 -2.97
CA GLU A 180 -18.00 24.75 -2.61
C GLU A 180 -18.97 25.93 -2.57
N ASP A 181 -19.02 26.63 -1.44
CA ASP A 181 -19.77 27.86 -1.31
C ASP A 181 -19.33 28.85 -2.41
N ASP A 182 -20.31 29.37 -3.15
CA ASP A 182 -20.24 30.41 -4.19
C ASP A 182 -19.80 30.09 -5.63
N LEU A 183 -19.75 28.82 -6.08
CA LEU A 183 -19.64 28.50 -7.52
C LEU A 183 -20.73 27.53 -8.03
N PRO A 184 -21.41 27.81 -9.16
CA PRO A 184 -22.51 26.97 -9.69
C PRO A 184 -22.03 25.68 -10.38
N LEU A 185 -20.74 25.35 -10.34
CA LEU A 185 -20.22 24.11 -10.92
C LEU A 185 -20.20 22.99 -9.89
N GLU A 186 -21.24 22.15 -9.92
CA GLU A 186 -21.29 20.87 -9.21
C GLU A 186 -20.08 20.00 -9.61
N ARG A 187 -19.07 19.94 -8.73
CA ARG A 187 -17.88 19.12 -8.99
C ARG A 187 -18.15 17.70 -8.50
N ARG A 188 -18.43 16.79 -9.44
CA ARG A 188 -18.48 15.33 -9.19
C ARG A 188 -17.08 14.81 -8.87
N LEU A 189 -16.91 14.28 -7.67
CA LEU A 189 -15.71 13.60 -7.19
C LEU A 189 -15.95 12.09 -7.21
N GLN A 190 -15.09 11.35 -7.90
CA GLN A 190 -15.15 9.88 -7.97
C GLN A 190 -14.21 9.26 -6.95
N GLY A 191 -14.71 8.35 -6.12
CA GLY A 191 -13.97 7.52 -5.17
C GLY A 191 -13.98 6.04 -5.55
N VAL A 192 -13.82 5.17 -4.55
CA VAL A 192 -13.67 3.72 -4.74
C VAL A 192 -15.01 3.07 -5.08
N LEU A 193 -15.07 2.40 -6.23
CA LEU A 193 -16.30 1.82 -6.78
C LEU A 193 -16.55 0.37 -6.35
N ALA A 194 -15.52 -0.36 -5.92
CA ALA A 194 -15.62 -1.77 -5.58
C ALA A 194 -14.79 -2.13 -4.34
N ARG A 195 -15.19 -3.19 -3.66
CA ARG A 195 -14.49 -3.71 -2.48
C ARG A 195 -13.09 -4.20 -2.86
N SER A 196 -12.07 -3.67 -2.19
CA SER A 196 -10.67 -4.04 -2.40
C SER A 196 -10.31 -5.34 -1.67
N ASP A 197 -9.30 -6.05 -2.18
CA ASP A 197 -8.72 -7.23 -1.52
C ASP A 197 -7.94 -6.86 -0.26
N VAL A 198 -7.22 -5.74 -0.30
CA VAL A 198 -6.47 -5.14 0.81
C VAL A 198 -7.13 -3.81 1.17
N GLY A 199 -7.34 -3.57 2.46
CA GLY A 199 -8.02 -2.39 2.96
C GLY A 199 -7.10 -1.20 3.14
N TYR A 200 -7.70 -0.06 3.46
CA TYR A 200 -7.00 1.15 3.84
C TYR A 200 -7.65 1.76 5.07
N LEU A 201 -6.86 2.16 6.05
CA LEU A 201 -7.30 2.88 7.24
C LEU A 201 -6.47 4.16 7.37
N HIS A 202 -7.16 5.27 7.55
CA HIS A 202 -6.56 6.57 7.78
C HIS A 202 -7.49 7.35 8.68
N TRP A 203 -6.93 7.91 9.74
CA TRP A 203 -7.63 8.85 10.59
C TRP A 203 -7.30 10.27 10.14
N SER A 204 -8.32 11.03 9.73
CA SER A 204 -8.21 12.44 9.37
C SER A 204 -9.53 13.14 9.68
N ARG A 205 -9.45 14.40 10.13
CA ARG A 205 -10.62 15.27 10.33
C ARG A 205 -11.25 15.68 9.00
N GLU A 206 -10.45 15.79 7.95
CA GLU A 206 -10.84 16.32 6.64
C GLU A 206 -11.35 15.22 5.71
N GLN A 207 -10.76 14.02 5.77
CA GLN A 207 -11.06 12.95 4.82
C GLN A 207 -11.39 11.62 5.52
N GLN A 208 -12.62 11.16 5.36
CA GLN A 208 -13.05 9.85 5.86
C GLN A 208 -12.90 8.77 4.79
N VAL A 209 -12.23 7.66 5.16
CA VAL A 209 -12.13 6.47 4.33
C VAL A 209 -13.49 5.76 4.24
N GLY A 210 -13.89 5.37 3.04
CA GLY A 210 -15.15 4.67 2.74
C GLY A 210 -15.14 3.19 3.12
N SER A 211 -16.33 2.60 3.26
CA SER A 211 -16.47 1.18 3.66
C SER A 211 -15.88 0.18 2.66
N MET A 212 -15.75 0.54 1.38
CA MET A 212 -15.14 -0.32 0.34
C MET A 212 -13.65 -0.58 0.59
N LEU A 213 -12.99 0.30 1.35
CA LEU A 213 -11.61 0.17 1.79
C LEU A 213 -11.48 -0.23 3.27
N LYS A 214 -12.42 0.19 4.13
CA LYS A 214 -12.41 -0.20 5.55
C LYS A 214 -12.77 -1.67 5.78
N THR A 215 -13.54 -2.28 4.87
CA THR A 215 -13.98 -3.68 4.98
C THR A 215 -13.47 -4.49 3.78
N PRO A 216 -12.15 -4.72 3.65
CA PRO A 216 -11.56 -5.46 2.53
C PRO A 216 -11.99 -6.93 2.48
N ARG A 217 -11.70 -7.64 1.37
CA ARG A 217 -11.99 -9.08 1.25
C ARG A 217 -11.10 -9.94 2.16
N PHE A 218 -9.86 -9.52 2.38
CA PHE A 218 -8.93 -10.13 3.33
C PHE A 218 -8.71 -9.20 4.51
N PRO A 219 -8.57 -9.70 5.75
CA PRO A 219 -8.37 -8.86 6.94
C PRO A 219 -6.94 -8.31 7.00
N VAL A 220 -6.55 -7.53 5.99
CA VAL A 220 -5.26 -6.86 5.83
C VAL A 220 -5.54 -5.43 5.42
N TRP A 221 -4.92 -4.48 6.11
CA TRP A 221 -5.09 -3.05 5.90
C TRP A 221 -3.73 -2.36 5.81
N LEU A 222 -3.60 -1.45 4.83
CA LEU A 222 -2.58 -0.42 4.84
C LEU A 222 -3.08 0.74 5.72
N CYS A 223 -2.27 1.13 6.71
CA CYS A 223 -2.58 2.22 7.62
C CYS A 223 -1.70 3.43 7.30
N CYS A 224 -2.30 4.59 7.12
CA CYS A 224 -1.58 5.86 7.11
C CYS A 224 -1.76 6.52 8.48
N ILE A 225 -0.66 6.73 9.19
CA ILE A 225 -0.63 7.29 10.54
C ILE A 225 0.40 8.41 10.53
N ASN A 226 -0.04 9.66 10.70
CA ASN A 226 0.81 10.85 10.67
C ASN A 226 1.74 10.93 9.44
N GLY A 227 1.25 10.49 8.27
CA GLY A 227 2.03 10.44 7.02
C GLY A 227 2.95 9.22 6.86
N SER A 228 3.08 8.39 7.89
CA SER A 228 3.83 7.12 7.84
C SER A 228 2.91 5.96 7.47
N PHE A 229 3.41 5.02 6.66
CA PHE A 229 2.66 3.86 6.22
C PHE A 229 3.02 2.61 7.03
N SER A 230 2.01 1.89 7.47
CA SER A 230 2.12 0.68 8.29
C SER A 230 1.11 -0.37 7.82
N VAL A 231 1.29 -1.63 8.22
CA VAL A 231 0.37 -2.72 7.89
C VAL A 231 -0.26 -3.28 9.15
N LEU A 232 -1.57 -3.44 9.12
CA LEU A 232 -2.38 -4.05 10.15
C LEU A 232 -3.07 -5.27 9.55
N PHE A 233 -3.05 -6.42 10.21
CA PHE A 233 -3.70 -7.63 9.69
C PHE A 233 -4.22 -8.56 10.78
N SER A 234 -5.15 -9.44 10.42
CA SER A 234 -5.57 -10.56 11.27
C SER A 234 -5.25 -11.88 10.58
N LEU A 235 -4.87 -12.88 11.37
CA LEU A 235 -4.73 -14.25 10.89
C LEU A 235 -6.11 -14.92 10.69
N ASN A 236 -7.16 -14.41 11.34
CA ASN A 236 -8.51 -14.94 11.18
C ASN A 236 -9.20 -14.38 9.93
N ARG A 237 -9.20 -15.17 8.86
CA ARG A 237 -9.83 -14.81 7.56
C ARG A 237 -11.33 -14.54 7.65
N THR A 238 -12.00 -15.03 8.69
CA THR A 238 -13.45 -14.84 8.89
C THR A 238 -13.79 -13.59 9.70
N LEU A 239 -12.80 -12.82 10.16
CA LEU A 239 -12.99 -11.64 10.99
C LEU A 239 -14.04 -10.67 10.44
N LEU A 240 -14.02 -10.42 9.13
CA LEU A 240 -14.90 -9.44 8.48
C LEU A 240 -16.20 -10.05 7.94
N SER A 241 -16.42 -11.35 8.10
CA SER A 241 -17.63 -12.05 7.66
C SER A 241 -18.42 -12.67 8.81
N ASN A 242 -17.85 -12.74 10.02
CA ASN A 242 -18.47 -13.33 11.20
C ASN A 242 -18.56 -12.32 12.35
N TRP A 243 -19.76 -11.80 12.58
CA TRP A 243 -20.03 -10.79 13.61
C TRP A 243 -19.65 -11.23 15.02
N LYS A 244 -19.68 -12.54 15.32
CA LYS A 244 -19.27 -13.08 16.63
C LYS A 244 -17.76 -12.96 16.85
N VAL A 245 -16.99 -13.18 15.79
CA VAL A 245 -15.53 -13.01 15.81
C VAL A 245 -15.17 -11.53 15.91
N GLU A 246 -15.96 -10.66 15.27
CA GLU A 246 -15.75 -9.21 15.32
C GLU A 246 -16.00 -8.61 16.72
N GLN A 247 -16.47 -9.37 17.71
CA GLN A 247 -16.58 -8.93 19.11
C GLN A 247 -15.23 -8.88 19.83
N MET A 248 -14.35 -9.85 19.56
CA MET A 248 -13.06 -9.97 20.23
C MET A 248 -12.08 -10.72 19.33
N PHE A 249 -11.00 -10.05 18.93
CA PHE A 249 -10.07 -10.60 17.95
C PHE A 249 -8.66 -10.03 18.10
N GLN A 250 -7.70 -10.72 17.51
CA GLN A 250 -6.30 -10.29 17.46
C GLN A 250 -5.98 -9.60 16.13
N LEU A 251 -5.27 -8.49 16.24
CA LEU A 251 -4.62 -7.80 15.14
C LEU A 251 -3.11 -7.80 15.33
N TYR A 252 -2.39 -7.89 14.23
CA TYR A 252 -0.94 -7.81 14.15
C TYR A 252 -0.58 -6.52 13.46
N TYR A 253 0.28 -5.73 14.10
CA TYR A 253 0.70 -4.43 13.61
C TYR A 253 2.20 -4.41 13.29
N TYR A 254 2.51 -3.99 12.07
CA TYR A 254 3.87 -3.83 11.56
C TYR A 254 4.07 -2.41 11.02
N HIS A 255 5.02 -1.67 11.57
CA HIS A 255 5.23 -0.24 11.26
C HIS A 255 6.47 0.05 10.41
N GLY A 256 7.22 -0.98 10.00
CA GLY A 256 8.33 -0.80 9.05
C GLY A 256 9.72 -0.59 9.66
N GLN A 257 9.85 -0.18 10.93
CA GLN A 257 11.18 0.10 11.51
C GLN A 257 11.98 -1.18 11.76
N SER A 258 13.30 -1.15 11.52
CA SER A 258 14.21 -2.30 11.75
C SER A 258 14.26 -2.74 13.20
N SER A 259 14.08 -1.81 14.14
CA SER A 259 14.03 -2.05 15.58
C SER A 259 12.91 -3.03 15.97
N GLN A 260 11.83 -3.07 15.20
CA GLN A 260 10.75 -4.02 15.40
C GLN A 260 11.25 -5.42 15.06
N LYS A 261 11.31 -6.32 16.06
CA LYS A 261 11.73 -7.73 15.87
C LYS A 261 10.57 -8.71 15.76
N THR A 262 9.40 -8.34 16.29
CA THR A 262 8.15 -9.11 16.22
C THR A 262 6.96 -8.18 15.98
N PRO A 263 5.89 -8.61 15.30
CA PRO A 263 4.73 -7.76 15.08
C PRO A 263 4.06 -7.44 16.41
N ALA A 264 3.60 -6.21 16.60
CA ALA A 264 2.86 -5.84 17.81
C ALA A 264 1.50 -6.55 17.78
N ARG A 265 1.17 -7.30 18.84
CA ARG A 265 -0.05 -8.09 18.94
C ARG A 265 -1.07 -7.30 19.72
N LEU A 266 -2.10 -6.82 19.04
CA LEU A 266 -3.19 -6.06 19.62
C LEU A 266 -4.40 -6.97 19.81
N THR A 267 -5.07 -6.83 20.95
CA THR A 267 -6.36 -7.46 21.19
C THR A 267 -7.45 -6.41 21.18
N VAL A 268 -8.38 -6.54 20.23
CA VAL A 268 -9.45 -5.57 20.00
C VAL A 268 -10.75 -6.17 20.53
N THR A 269 -11.34 -5.53 21.52
CA THR A 269 -12.67 -5.86 22.06
C THR A 269 -13.66 -4.81 21.56
N HIS A 270 -14.62 -5.22 20.74
CA HIS A 270 -15.65 -4.36 20.19
C HIS A 270 -17.00 -4.76 20.80
N SER A 271 -17.33 -4.14 21.93
CA SER A 271 -18.66 -4.19 22.51
C SER A 271 -19.62 -3.43 21.60
N HIS A 272 -20.81 -3.99 21.34
CA HIS A 272 -21.78 -3.35 20.47
C HIS A 272 -22.06 -1.89 20.89
N HIS A 273 -22.37 -1.06 19.90
CA HIS A 273 -22.71 0.37 20.01
C HIS A 273 -23.87 0.71 20.97
N TRP A 274 -24.53 -0.30 21.54
CA TRP A 274 -25.58 -0.13 22.57
C TRP A 274 -25.09 -0.36 24.00
N GLU A 275 -23.94 -1.02 24.24
CA GLU A 275 -23.42 -1.33 25.59
C GLU A 275 -22.53 -0.24 26.18
N VAL A 276 -21.96 0.66 25.36
CA VAL A 276 -21.17 1.79 25.85
C VAL A 276 -21.97 3.07 25.72
N LYS A 277 -22.95 3.24 26.60
CA LYS A 277 -23.37 4.58 27.03
C LYS A 277 -22.63 4.91 28.32
N SER A 278 -21.45 5.51 28.25
CA SER A 278 -20.92 6.27 29.39
C SER A 278 -19.63 7.04 29.07
N THR A 279 -19.68 8.33 29.44
CA THR A 279 -18.57 9.27 29.70
C THR A 279 -17.76 9.82 28.53
N ASP A 280 -18.41 10.61 27.67
CA ASP A 280 -17.71 11.68 26.93
C ASP A 280 -17.32 12.80 27.92
N SER A 281 -16.21 12.61 28.64
CA SER A 281 -15.42 13.75 29.12
C SER A 281 -14.81 14.42 27.88
N GLY A 282 -15.32 15.59 27.50
CA GLY A 282 -15.04 16.32 26.26
C GLY A 282 -13.60 16.82 26.06
N GLY A 283 -12.65 15.90 25.98
CA GLY A 283 -11.26 16.16 25.56
C GLY A 283 -11.03 15.75 24.11
N ASP A 284 -10.03 16.36 23.46
CA ASP A 284 -9.68 16.07 22.08
C ASP A 284 -9.21 14.61 21.93
N PRO A 285 -9.84 13.77 21.08
CA PRO A 285 -9.43 12.39 20.86
C PRO A 285 -7.94 12.22 20.47
N GLU A 286 -7.32 13.21 19.83
CA GLU A 286 -5.88 13.20 19.50
C GLU A 286 -4.98 13.18 20.74
N THR A 287 -5.44 13.75 21.83
CA THR A 287 -4.68 13.82 23.10
C THR A 287 -4.93 12.60 23.99
N ARG A 288 -6.02 11.85 23.74
CA ARG A 288 -6.45 10.73 24.57
C ARG A 288 -5.94 9.38 24.10
N TYR A 289 -5.79 9.19 22.79
CA TYR A 289 -5.53 7.88 22.21
C TYR A 289 -4.28 7.88 21.33
N HIS A 290 -3.58 6.75 21.29
CA HIS A 290 -2.49 6.56 20.34
C HIS A 290 -3.00 6.69 18.89
N PRO A 291 -2.26 7.30 17.95
CA PRO A 291 -2.71 7.48 16.57
C PRO A 291 -3.15 6.18 15.86
N LEU A 292 -2.50 5.06 16.18
CA LEU A 292 -2.92 3.73 15.71
C LEU A 292 -4.30 3.34 16.25
N GLU A 293 -4.58 3.58 17.53
CA GLU A 293 -5.88 3.27 18.12
C GLU A 293 -6.99 4.11 17.50
N MET A 294 -6.72 5.40 17.26
CA MET A 294 -7.65 6.28 16.55
C MET A 294 -7.96 5.74 15.15
N THR A 295 -6.93 5.28 14.45
CA THR A 295 -7.03 4.66 13.11
C THR A 295 -7.88 3.39 13.15
N ILE A 296 -7.67 2.49 14.12
CA ILE A 296 -8.47 1.26 14.33
C ILE A 296 -9.93 1.62 14.64
N ARG A 297 -10.15 2.63 15.50
CA ARG A 297 -11.49 3.11 15.88
C ARG A 297 -12.26 3.73 14.71
N THR A 298 -11.61 4.11 13.61
CA THR A 298 -12.34 4.52 12.39
C THR A 298 -13.14 3.38 11.76
N LYS A 299 -12.79 2.12 12.02
CA LYS A 299 -13.53 0.92 11.58
C LYS A 299 -14.33 0.29 12.71
N TRP A 300 -13.76 0.18 13.91
CA TRP A 300 -14.41 -0.40 15.09
C TRP A 300 -14.64 0.68 16.14
N ALA A 301 -15.68 1.48 15.91
CA ALA A 301 -16.01 2.61 16.78
C ALA A 301 -16.25 2.13 18.22
N GLY A 302 -15.64 2.80 19.19
CA GLY A 302 -15.76 2.45 20.61
C GLY A 302 -14.98 1.21 21.07
N ALA A 303 -14.21 0.54 20.19
CA ALA A 303 -13.46 -0.65 20.58
C ALA A 303 -12.35 -0.35 21.61
N THR A 304 -12.17 -1.24 22.58
CA THR A 304 -11.05 -1.22 23.51
C THR A 304 -9.88 -1.99 22.90
N ILE A 305 -8.66 -1.44 23.01
CA ILE A 305 -7.46 -1.98 22.37
C ILE A 305 -6.43 -2.26 23.47
N ASP A 306 -6.03 -3.52 23.59
CA ASP A 306 -4.97 -3.97 24.49
C ASP A 306 -3.71 -4.28 23.68
N TRP A 307 -2.58 -3.69 24.06
CA TRP A 307 -1.27 -3.88 23.42
C TRP A 307 -0.53 -5.14 23.90
N ASN A 308 -1.12 -5.93 24.80
CA ASN A 308 -0.60 -7.18 25.33
C ASN A 308 0.84 -7.07 25.86
N GLY A 309 1.13 -5.96 26.55
CA GLY A 309 2.47 -5.68 27.10
C GLY A 309 3.49 -5.13 26.09
N THR A 310 3.11 -4.90 24.83
CA THR A 310 3.95 -4.20 23.85
C THR A 310 3.82 -2.69 24.09
N ALA A 311 4.95 -1.98 24.22
CA ALA A 311 4.91 -0.52 24.31
C ALA A 311 4.38 0.09 22.99
N PRO A 312 3.46 1.07 23.03
CA PRO A 312 3.04 1.79 21.84
C PRO A 312 4.24 2.45 21.15
N LEU A 313 4.37 2.21 19.84
CA LEU A 313 5.47 2.71 19.03
C LEU A 313 5.06 4.08 18.47
N TYR A 314 5.74 5.13 18.92
CA TYR A 314 5.55 6.52 18.48
C TYR A 314 6.24 6.82 17.15
#